data_AF-M4DDK8-F1
#
_entry.id   AF-M4DDK8-F1
#
_cell.length_a   1.000
_cell.length_b   1.000
_cell.length_c   1.000
_cell.angle_alpha   90.00
_cell.angle_beta   90.00
_cell.angle_gamma   90.00
#
_symmetry.space_group_name_H-M   'P 1'
#
loop_
_entity.id
_entity.type
_entity.pdbx_description
1 polymer ?
#
loop_
_entity_poly.entity_id
_entity_poly.type
_entity_poly.pdbx_seq_one_letter_code
_entity_poly.pdbx_strand_id
1 'polypeptide(L)'
;MVNNTESSESSDDEQSYSSSSEEWSKSSDDADEIVEVNGFQVLDSQVNQVMAIFEKYPDMASDFSLKNQQLRNAYMGVLLNLIMTLCQSPDELTMDDLNKADSTVLDLTKAGFKLHWLRQKVDEAFLKKEKKREFRARIRLLEEKVKKRKLSLSDLESDLKKQKATALATETPFDFSDIV
;
A
#
# COMPACT_ATOMS: atom_id res chain seq x y z
N MET A 1 65.11 -77.90 8.62
CA MET A 1 65.47 -78.31 7.24
C MET A 1 64.35 -77.88 6.32
N VAL A 2 64.73 -77.08 5.34
CA VAL A 2 64.14 -76.72 4.04
C VAL A 2 62.75 -77.25 3.63
N ASN A 3 61.97 -76.35 3.01
CA ASN A 3 61.19 -76.45 1.75
C ASN A 3 59.77 -75.88 1.94
N ASN A 4 59.46 -74.71 1.36
CA ASN A 4 59.04 -74.41 -0.03
C ASN A 4 57.67 -75.03 -0.39
N THR A 5 56.79 -74.21 -1.00
CA THR A 5 56.20 -74.43 -2.34
C THR A 5 54.78 -73.84 -2.50
N GLU A 6 54.65 -72.98 -3.53
CA GLU A 6 53.52 -72.70 -4.47
C GLU A 6 52.13 -72.31 -3.91
N SER A 7 51.51 -71.20 -4.30
CA SER A 7 50.95 -70.75 -5.60
C SER A 7 49.43 -70.71 -5.45
N SER A 8 48.79 -69.67 -5.99
CA SER A 8 47.60 -69.77 -6.86
C SER A 8 46.76 -68.48 -6.81
N GLU A 9 46.29 -68.16 -8.01
CA GLU A 9 45.48 -67.03 -8.45
C GLU A 9 44.08 -67.00 -7.82
N SER A 10 43.47 -65.81 -7.75
CA SER A 10 42.11 -65.61 -8.27
C SER A 10 41.76 -64.13 -8.42
N SER A 11 41.21 -63.82 -9.58
CA SER A 11 40.52 -62.59 -9.99
C SER A 11 39.41 -62.17 -9.02
N ASP A 12 39.03 -60.89 -9.06
CA ASP A 12 37.64 -60.48 -9.31
C ASP A 12 37.59 -58.98 -9.69
N ASP A 13 37.17 -58.74 -10.93
CA ASP A 13 36.69 -57.47 -11.47
C ASP A 13 35.34 -57.11 -10.84
N GLU A 14 35.15 -55.88 -10.38
CA GLU A 14 33.81 -55.30 -10.23
C GLU A 14 33.84 -53.81 -10.58
N GLN A 15 32.81 -53.40 -11.31
CA GLN A 15 32.83 -52.35 -12.30
C GLN A 15 32.64 -50.95 -11.69
N SER A 16 33.43 -49.99 -12.15
CA SER A 16 33.30 -48.57 -11.78
C SER A 16 32.04 -47.98 -12.40
N TYR A 17 31.06 -47.71 -11.54
CA TYR A 17 29.89 -46.85 -11.74
C TYR A 17 30.20 -45.64 -12.63
N SER A 18 29.53 -45.56 -13.78
CA SER A 18 29.51 -44.35 -14.60
C SER A 18 28.44 -43.41 -14.04
N SER A 19 28.86 -42.38 -13.31
CA SER A 19 27.98 -41.28 -12.93
C SER A 19 27.83 -40.34 -14.12
N SER A 20 26.77 -40.55 -14.90
CA SER A 20 26.21 -39.58 -15.83
C SER A 20 25.81 -38.34 -15.03
N SER A 21 26.70 -37.35 -14.96
CA SER A 21 26.39 -36.05 -14.38
C SER A 21 25.55 -35.29 -15.37
N GLU A 22 24.25 -35.34 -15.14
CA GLU A 22 23.22 -34.59 -15.83
C GLU A 22 23.60 -33.09 -15.88
N GLU A 23 23.71 -32.57 -17.09
CA GLU A 23 23.67 -31.13 -17.37
C GLU A 23 22.32 -30.59 -16.91
N TRP A 24 22.26 -30.05 -15.70
CA TRP A 24 21.13 -29.23 -15.29
C TRP A 24 21.31 -27.84 -15.87
N SER A 25 20.58 -27.60 -16.95
CA SER A 25 20.31 -26.30 -17.54
C SER A 25 19.96 -25.31 -16.43
N LYS A 26 20.83 -24.32 -16.21
CA LYS A 26 20.54 -23.20 -15.32
C LYS A 26 19.45 -22.38 -16.01
N SER A 27 18.27 -22.41 -15.41
CA SER A 27 17.16 -21.49 -15.67
C SER A 27 17.72 -20.08 -15.79
N SER A 28 17.34 -19.39 -16.86
CA SER A 28 17.41 -17.95 -16.96
C SER A 28 16.45 -17.36 -15.93
N ASP A 29 16.87 -17.36 -14.67
CA ASP A 29 16.25 -16.53 -13.65
C ASP A 29 16.75 -15.11 -13.89
N ASP A 30 15.85 -14.24 -14.34
CA ASP A 30 16.03 -12.80 -14.44
C ASP A 30 16.38 -12.22 -13.05
N ALA A 31 17.65 -12.35 -12.66
CA ALA A 31 18.18 -11.68 -11.49
C ALA A 31 18.28 -10.18 -11.83
N ASP A 32 17.39 -9.38 -11.25
CA ASP A 32 17.37 -7.93 -11.40
C ASP A 32 18.77 -7.38 -11.07
N GLU A 33 19.44 -6.80 -12.06
CA GLU A 33 20.83 -6.40 -11.97
C GLU A 33 21.00 -5.30 -10.92
N ILE A 34 22.10 -5.31 -10.18
CA ILE A 34 22.40 -4.26 -9.22
C ILE A 34 23.21 -3.17 -9.92
N VAL A 35 22.65 -1.96 -9.98
CA VAL A 35 23.24 -0.79 -10.65
C VAL A 35 23.59 0.29 -9.63
N GLU A 36 24.74 0.95 -9.80
CA GLU A 36 25.17 2.05 -8.95
C GLU A 36 24.66 3.40 -9.47
N VAL A 37 23.92 4.13 -8.63
CA VAL A 37 23.38 5.47 -8.90
C VAL A 37 23.76 6.40 -7.75
N ASN A 38 24.53 7.46 -8.02
CA ASN A 38 24.96 8.46 -7.00
C ASN A 38 25.57 7.84 -5.73
N GLY A 39 26.34 6.75 -5.88
CA GLY A 39 26.97 6.02 -4.78
C GLY A 39 26.03 5.11 -3.99
N PHE A 40 24.84 4.81 -4.49
CA PHE A 40 23.91 3.82 -3.96
C PHE A 40 23.79 2.67 -4.95
N GLN A 41 23.81 1.43 -4.47
CA GLN A 41 23.53 0.26 -5.30
C GLN A 41 22.05 -0.11 -5.14
N VAL A 42 21.33 -0.12 -6.25
CA VAL A 42 19.89 -0.37 -6.32
C VAL A 42 19.58 -1.37 -7.43
N LEU A 43 18.39 -1.96 -7.42
CA LEU A 43 17.97 -2.85 -8.50
C LEU A 43 17.76 -2.06 -9.80
N ASP A 44 18.01 -2.65 -10.96
CA ASP A 44 17.82 -2.01 -12.28
C ASP A 44 16.40 -1.47 -12.42
N SER A 45 15.40 -2.24 -11.97
CA SER A 45 14.00 -1.81 -11.90
C SER A 45 13.74 -0.53 -11.09
N GLN A 46 14.65 -0.14 -10.19
CA GLN A 46 14.55 1.05 -9.33
C GLN A 46 15.39 2.24 -9.83
N VAL A 47 16.31 2.04 -10.79
CA VAL A 47 17.26 3.05 -11.26
C VAL A 47 16.55 4.34 -11.67
N ASN A 48 15.52 4.23 -12.50
CA ASN A 48 14.77 5.39 -12.99
C ASN A 48 14.10 6.19 -11.86
N GLN A 49 13.62 5.51 -10.80
CA GLN A 49 13.01 6.16 -9.66
C GLN A 49 14.05 6.93 -8.84
N VAL A 50 15.20 6.30 -8.58
CA VAL A 50 16.31 6.91 -7.83
C VAL A 50 16.88 8.10 -8.58
N MET A 51 17.11 7.95 -9.89
CA MET A 51 17.55 9.05 -10.76
C MET A 51 16.58 10.23 -10.70
N ALA A 52 15.28 9.99 -10.87
CA ALA A 52 14.27 11.06 -10.83
C ALA A 52 14.23 11.80 -9.48
N ILE A 53 14.49 11.10 -8.36
CA ILE A 53 14.60 11.74 -7.03
C ILE A 53 15.81 12.68 -6.99
N PHE A 54 16.98 12.23 -7.45
CA PHE A 54 18.19 13.06 -7.46
C PHE A 54 18.14 14.19 -8.48
N GLU A 55 17.49 14.02 -9.63
CA GLU A 55 17.26 15.11 -10.58
C GLU A 55 16.42 16.23 -9.94
N LYS A 56 15.42 15.86 -9.15
CA LYS A 56 14.53 16.82 -8.48
C LYS A 56 15.13 17.42 -7.20
N TYR A 57 15.92 16.63 -6.48
CA TYR A 57 16.53 16.99 -5.20
C TYR A 57 18.00 16.59 -5.17
N PRO A 58 18.86 17.29 -5.94
CA PRO A 58 20.25 16.87 -6.16
C PRO A 58 21.11 16.90 -4.90
N ASP A 59 20.77 17.76 -3.94
CA ASP A 59 21.47 17.89 -2.66
C ASP A 59 20.91 16.99 -1.55
N MET A 60 19.91 16.16 -1.84
CA MET A 60 19.19 15.36 -0.85
C MET A 60 20.11 14.48 0.02
N ALA A 61 21.19 13.92 -0.54
CA ALA A 61 22.13 13.07 0.18
C ALA A 61 23.49 13.74 0.42
N SER A 62 23.59 15.06 0.28
CA SER A 62 24.87 15.79 0.38
C SER A 62 25.54 15.70 1.76
N ASP A 63 24.76 15.63 2.84
CA ASP A 63 25.28 15.48 4.20
C ASP A 63 25.29 14.01 4.66
N PHE A 64 24.87 13.07 3.80
CA PHE A 64 24.81 11.64 4.10
C PHE A 64 26.19 10.99 3.91
N SER A 65 26.88 10.72 5.01
CA SER A 65 28.31 10.35 5.01
C SER A 65 28.61 8.90 5.41
N LEU A 66 27.67 7.96 5.23
CA LEU A 66 27.92 6.54 5.55
C LEU A 66 28.87 5.90 4.53
N LYS A 67 29.91 5.21 5.04
CA LYS A 67 30.91 4.49 4.22
C LYS A 67 30.53 3.04 3.90
N ASN A 68 29.73 2.40 4.76
CA ASN A 68 29.34 1.01 4.57
C ASN A 68 28.28 0.91 3.46
N GLN A 69 28.60 0.22 2.36
CA GLN A 69 27.72 0.13 1.19
C GLN A 69 26.37 -0.53 1.50
N GLN A 70 26.36 -1.60 2.30
CA GLN A 70 25.13 -2.30 2.68
C GLN A 70 24.18 -1.36 3.41
N LEU A 71 24.70 -0.54 4.33
CA LEU A 71 23.91 0.48 5.00
C LEU A 71 23.41 1.52 4.00
N ARG A 72 24.27 2.07 3.13
CA ARG A 72 23.85 3.06 2.12
C ARG A 72 22.66 2.56 1.30
N ASN A 73 22.74 1.32 0.81
CA ASN A 73 21.68 0.68 0.04
C ASN A 73 20.41 0.50 0.87
N ALA A 74 20.53 0.05 2.13
CA ALA A 74 19.39 -0.10 3.03
C ALA A 74 18.68 1.25 3.28
N TYR A 75 19.42 2.34 3.49
CA TYR A 75 18.86 3.68 3.65
C TYR A 75 18.11 4.13 2.38
N MET A 76 18.66 3.87 1.20
CA MET A 76 17.97 4.15 -0.06
C MET A 76 16.68 3.33 -0.22
N GLY A 77 16.72 2.05 0.15
CA GLY A 77 15.53 1.19 0.16
C GLY A 77 14.44 1.70 1.11
N VAL A 78 14.83 2.17 2.30
CA VAL A 78 13.90 2.81 3.25
C VAL A 78 13.29 4.08 2.66
N LEU A 79 14.09 4.93 2.01
CA LEU A 79 13.60 6.14 1.34
C LEU A 79 12.61 5.82 0.22
N LEU A 80 12.93 4.86 -0.65
CA LEU A 80 12.03 4.42 -1.73
C LEU A 80 10.72 3.88 -1.17
N ASN A 81 10.79 3.00 -0.16
CA ASN A 81 9.60 2.44 0.48
C ASN A 81 8.73 3.54 1.12
N LEU A 82 9.33 4.53 1.77
CA LEU A 82 8.63 5.69 2.33
C LEU A 82 7.89 6.49 1.24
N ILE A 83 8.54 6.76 0.11
CA ILE A 83 7.93 7.46 -1.02
C ILE A 83 6.77 6.63 -1.59
N MET A 84 6.96 5.32 -1.76
CA MET A 84 5.91 4.41 -2.22
C MET A 84 4.71 4.40 -1.27
N THR A 85 4.93 4.36 0.05
CA THR A 85 3.86 4.46 1.06
C THR A 85 3.07 5.76 0.88
N LEU A 86 3.73 6.92 0.72
CA LEU A 86 3.04 8.20 0.54
C LEU A 86 2.32 8.35 -0.80
N CYS A 87 2.67 7.55 -1.80
CA CYS A 87 2.00 7.48 -3.10
C CYS A 87 0.73 6.61 -3.09
N GLN A 88 0.48 5.84 -2.02
CA GLN A 88 -0.74 5.04 -1.89
C GLN A 88 -1.99 5.91 -1.85
N SER A 89 -3.14 5.30 -2.15
CA SER A 89 -4.40 6.03 -2.10
C SER A 89 -4.71 6.49 -0.66
N PRO A 90 -5.42 7.62 -0.46
CA PRO A 90 -5.81 8.05 0.88
C PRO A 90 -6.72 7.08 1.65
N ASP A 91 -7.28 6.07 0.98
CA ASP A 91 -8.07 5.00 1.61
C ASP A 91 -7.18 3.88 2.17
N GLU A 92 -6.13 3.50 1.45
CA GLU A 92 -5.14 2.50 1.88
C GLU A 92 -4.20 3.05 2.96
N LEU A 93 -3.80 4.33 2.84
CA LEU A 93 -2.82 4.94 3.72
C LEU A 93 -3.40 5.16 5.14
N THR A 94 -3.00 4.37 6.12
CA THR A 94 -3.54 4.47 7.49
C THR A 94 -2.90 5.59 8.31
N MET A 95 -3.47 5.90 9.49
CA MET A 95 -2.84 6.86 10.42
C MET A 95 -1.51 6.30 10.96
N ASP A 96 -1.42 4.98 11.15
CA ASP A 96 -0.20 4.32 11.60
C ASP A 96 0.89 4.36 10.53
N ASP A 97 0.52 4.19 9.26
CA ASP A 97 1.46 4.37 8.14
C ASP A 97 2.00 5.79 8.09
N LEU A 98 1.15 6.81 8.32
CA LEU A 98 1.58 8.21 8.37
C LEU A 98 2.50 8.50 9.57
N ASN A 99 2.20 7.94 10.74
CA ASN A 99 3.05 8.07 11.94
C ASN A 99 4.42 7.40 11.72
N LYS A 100 4.42 6.23 11.08
CA LYS A 100 5.65 5.52 10.69
C LYS A 100 6.42 6.31 9.64
N ALA A 101 5.73 6.91 8.67
CA ALA A 101 6.34 7.76 7.65
C ALA A 101 7.01 8.99 8.28
N ASP A 102 6.34 9.69 9.20
CA ASP A 102 6.92 10.83 9.92
C ASP A 102 8.18 10.43 10.70
N SER A 103 8.09 9.33 11.45
CA SER A 103 9.24 8.77 12.19
C SER A 103 10.40 8.40 11.24
N THR A 104 10.09 7.81 10.10
CA THR A 104 11.08 7.43 9.08
C THR A 104 11.76 8.65 8.47
N VAL A 105 11.00 9.72 8.15
CA VAL A 105 11.58 10.99 7.69
C VAL A 105 12.55 11.55 8.72
N LEU A 106 12.19 11.53 10.00
CA LEU A 106 13.06 11.99 11.08
C LEU A 106 14.36 11.20 11.15
N ASP A 107 14.29 9.86 11.08
CA ASP A 107 15.47 9.00 11.18
C ASP A 107 16.39 9.11 9.95
N LEU A 108 15.83 9.20 8.75
CA LEU A 108 16.59 9.49 7.53
C LEU A 108 17.26 10.88 7.59
N THR A 109 16.56 11.88 8.15
CA THR A 109 17.13 13.21 8.34
C THR A 109 18.29 13.20 9.32
N LYS A 110 18.18 12.47 10.43
CA LYS A 110 19.29 12.27 11.39
C LYS A 110 20.49 11.56 10.75
N ALA A 111 20.26 10.70 9.76
CA ALA A 111 21.32 10.04 9.01
C ALA A 111 22.03 10.96 7.99
N GLY A 112 21.52 12.19 7.77
CA GLY A 112 22.12 13.19 6.89
C GLY A 112 21.35 13.43 5.58
N PHE A 113 20.15 12.88 5.41
CA PHE A 113 19.32 13.22 4.26
C PHE A 113 18.60 14.58 4.45
N LYS A 114 18.58 15.40 3.41
CA LYS A 114 17.83 16.67 3.33
C LYS A 114 16.43 16.42 2.77
N LEU A 115 15.48 16.09 3.67
CA LEU A 115 14.13 15.62 3.30
C LEU A 115 13.01 16.63 3.61
N HIS A 116 13.27 17.93 3.58
CA HIS A 116 12.26 18.95 3.88
C HIS A 116 11.00 18.83 3.00
N TRP A 117 11.20 18.54 1.70
CA TRP A 117 10.12 18.33 0.75
C TRP A 117 9.24 17.12 1.12
N LEU A 118 9.84 16.04 1.62
CA LEU A 118 9.13 14.81 1.99
C LEU A 118 8.38 15.00 3.30
N ARG A 119 8.99 15.74 4.26
CA ARG A 119 8.31 16.18 5.48
C ARG A 119 7.04 16.96 5.17
N GLN A 120 7.11 17.94 4.25
CA GLN A 120 5.92 18.68 3.82
C GLN A 120 4.86 17.76 3.21
N LYS A 121 5.25 16.73 2.46
CA LYS A 121 4.30 15.75 1.89
C LYS A 121 3.62 14.90 2.96
N VAL A 122 4.34 14.51 4.01
CA VAL A 122 3.76 13.83 5.19
C VAL A 122 2.73 14.73 5.89
N ASP A 123 3.07 15.99 6.13
CA ASP A 123 2.14 16.96 6.74
C ASP A 123 0.87 17.17 5.88
N GLU A 124 1.03 17.32 4.57
CA GLU A 124 -0.08 17.39 3.61
C GLU A 124 -0.97 16.14 3.67
N ALA A 125 -0.38 14.95 3.85
CA ALA A 125 -1.11 13.70 3.94
C ALA A 125 -1.94 13.59 5.23
N PHE A 126 -1.38 14.01 6.38
CA PHE A 126 -2.14 14.13 7.63
C PHE A 126 -3.34 15.07 7.48
N LEU A 127 -3.13 16.27 6.91
CA LEU A 127 -4.19 17.24 6.70
C LEU A 127 -5.31 16.71 5.79
N LYS A 128 -4.95 15.99 4.71
CA LYS A 128 -5.93 15.35 3.83
C LYS A 128 -6.74 14.28 4.57
N LYS A 129 -6.11 13.49 5.43
CA LYS A 129 -6.77 12.42 6.20
C LYS A 129 -7.79 13.00 7.19
N GLU A 130 -7.42 14.06 7.90
CA GLU A 130 -8.32 14.71 8.86
C GLU A 130 -9.51 15.38 8.15
N LYS A 131 -9.26 16.14 7.07
CA LYS A 131 -10.36 16.72 6.26
C LYS A 131 -11.32 15.65 5.74
N LYS A 132 -10.80 14.51 5.28
CA LYS A 132 -11.65 13.39 4.83
C LYS A 132 -12.51 12.84 5.98
N ARG A 133 -11.99 12.78 7.20
CA ARG A 133 -12.75 12.40 8.40
C ARG A 133 -13.87 13.41 8.68
N GLU A 134 -13.57 14.70 8.66
CA GLU A 134 -14.55 15.77 8.85
C GLU A 134 -15.66 15.74 7.81
N PHE A 135 -15.31 15.59 6.52
CA PHE A 135 -16.29 15.47 5.44
C PHE A 135 -17.18 14.24 5.61
N ARG A 136 -16.62 13.09 5.98
CA ARG A 136 -17.41 11.88 6.27
C ARG A 136 -18.39 12.09 7.41
N ALA A 137 -17.97 12.75 8.49
CA ALA A 137 -18.86 13.10 9.60
C ALA A 137 -19.99 14.05 9.15
N ARG A 138 -19.66 15.05 8.34
CA ARG A 138 -20.63 16.01 7.81
C ARG A 138 -21.64 15.35 6.87
N ILE A 139 -21.21 14.45 6.00
CA ILE A 139 -22.08 13.68 5.10
C ILE A 139 -23.09 12.88 5.92
N ARG A 140 -22.64 12.09 6.91
CA ARG A 140 -23.53 11.31 7.78
C ARG A 140 -24.59 12.18 8.47
N LEU A 141 -24.18 13.32 9.02
CA LEU A 141 -25.10 14.27 9.65
C LEU A 141 -26.15 14.80 8.65
N LEU A 142 -25.74 15.10 7.42
CA LEU A 142 -26.65 15.58 6.39
C LEU A 142 -27.61 14.48 5.94
N GLU A 143 -27.13 13.24 5.79
CA GLU A 143 -27.96 12.08 5.47
C GLU A 143 -29.05 11.85 6.51
N GLU A 144 -28.73 11.93 7.80
CA GLU A 144 -29.70 11.83 8.89
C GLU A 144 -30.76 12.95 8.85
N LYS A 145 -30.31 14.20 8.62
CA LYS A 145 -31.23 15.34 8.48
C LYS A 145 -32.15 15.18 7.29
N VAL A 146 -31.65 14.68 6.15
CA VAL A 146 -32.45 14.38 4.97
C VAL A 146 -33.47 13.29 5.29
N LYS A 147 -33.06 12.19 5.93
CA LYS A 147 -33.96 11.10 6.34
C LYS A 147 -35.08 11.58 7.26
N LYS A 148 -34.76 12.38 8.27
CA LYS A 148 -35.75 12.96 9.20
C LYS A 148 -36.76 13.85 8.48
N ARG A 149 -36.30 14.72 7.59
CA ARG A 149 -37.18 15.61 6.81
C ARG A 149 -38.09 14.84 5.86
N LYS A 150 -37.58 13.77 5.21
CA LYS A 150 -38.40 12.92 4.36
C LYS A 150 -39.57 12.29 5.12
N LEU A 151 -39.31 11.75 6.32
CA LEU A 151 -40.36 11.19 7.17
C LEU A 151 -41.42 12.24 7.52
N SER A 152 -40.99 13.41 7.99
CA SER A 152 -41.91 14.50 8.32
C SER A 152 -42.73 15.01 7.13
N LEU A 153 -42.17 15.00 5.92
CA LEU A 153 -42.90 15.34 4.70
C LEU A 153 -43.96 14.28 4.39
N SER A 154 -43.63 12.99 4.50
CA SER A 154 -44.59 11.90 4.31
C SER A 154 -45.75 11.96 5.31
N ASP A 155 -45.48 12.28 6.57
CA ASP A 155 -46.52 12.46 7.59
C ASP A 155 -47.47 13.62 7.21
N LEU A 156 -46.90 14.77 6.81
CA LEU A 156 -47.68 15.94 6.40
C LEU A 156 -48.48 15.71 5.11
N GLU A 157 -47.92 14.97 4.15
CA GLU A 157 -48.62 14.56 2.92
C GLU A 157 -49.84 13.67 3.23
N SER A 158 -49.71 12.75 4.19
CA SER A 158 -50.81 11.92 4.68
C SER A 158 -51.92 12.77 5.32
N ASP A 159 -51.55 13.71 6.19
CA ASP A 159 -52.49 14.63 6.84
C ASP A 159 -53.23 15.51 5.83
N LEU A 160 -52.51 16.04 4.84
CA LEU A 160 -53.10 16.82 3.75
C LEU A 160 -54.12 16.00 2.94
N LYS A 161 -53.78 14.75 2.60
CA LYS A 161 -54.68 13.86 1.86
C LYS A 161 -55.95 13.55 2.67
N LYS A 162 -55.81 13.33 3.98
CA LYS A 162 -56.94 13.13 4.90
C LYS A 162 -57.86 14.34 4.93
N GLN A 163 -57.31 15.55 5.12
CA GLN A 163 -58.12 16.77 5.14
C GLN A 163 -58.85 17.03 3.82
N LYS A 164 -58.19 16.82 2.68
CA LYS A 164 -58.83 16.92 1.36
C LYS A 164 -60.01 15.96 1.20
N ALA A 165 -59.87 14.72 1.65
CA ALA A 165 -60.97 13.75 1.62
C ALA A 165 -62.14 14.18 2.53
N THR A 166 -61.85 14.69 3.73
CA THR A 166 -62.88 15.21 4.66
C THR A 166 -63.61 16.42 4.09
N ALA A 167 -62.89 17.36 3.48
CA ALA A 167 -63.51 18.53 2.84
C ALA A 167 -64.48 18.11 1.73
N LEU A 168 -64.07 17.19 0.84
CA LEU A 168 -64.92 16.65 -0.22
C LEU A 168 -66.18 15.96 0.33
N ALA A 169 -66.06 15.18 1.40
CA ALA A 169 -67.19 14.51 2.03
C ALA A 169 -68.14 15.47 2.78
N THR A 170 -67.68 16.68 3.11
CA THR A 170 -68.53 17.70 3.76
C THR A 170 -69.31 18.51 2.72
N GLU A 171 -68.79 18.64 1.51
CA GLU A 171 -69.44 19.35 0.39
C GLU A 171 -70.50 18.51 -0.32
N THR A 172 -70.50 17.18 -0.15
CA THR A 172 -71.52 16.31 -0.74
C THR A 172 -72.88 16.56 -0.09
N PRO A 173 -73.92 16.97 -0.85
CA PRO A 173 -75.27 17.12 -0.33
C PRO A 173 -75.80 15.79 0.21
N PHE A 174 -76.68 15.85 1.21
CA PHE A 174 -77.42 14.67 1.69
C PHE A 174 -78.18 14.01 0.54
N ASP A 175 -78.16 12.67 0.49
CA ASP A 175 -79.04 11.95 -0.43
C ASP A 175 -80.49 12.00 0.06
N PHE A 176 -81.44 11.87 -0.86
CA PHE A 176 -82.86 11.82 -0.51
C PHE A 176 -83.14 10.69 0.50
N SER A 177 -82.46 9.56 0.38
CA SER A 177 -82.60 8.42 1.30
C SER A 177 -81.95 8.63 2.68
N ASP A 178 -81.07 9.62 2.84
CA ASP A 178 -80.51 10.01 4.14
C ASP A 178 -81.48 10.92 4.93
N ILE A 179 -82.45 11.54 4.24
CA ILE A 179 -83.38 12.54 4.79
C ILE A 179 -84.75 11.93 5.13
N VAL A 180 -85.23 10.98 4.34
CA VAL A 180 -86.59 10.38 4.42
C VAL A 180 -86.50 8.94 4.90
#